data_AF-A0A4Y5V2A7-F1
#
_entry.id   AF-A0A4Y5V2A7-F1
#
_cell.length_a   1.000
_cell.length_b   1.000
_cell.length_c   1.000
_cell.angle_alpha   90.00
_cell.angle_beta   90.00
_cell.angle_gamma   90.00
#
_symmetry.space_group_name_H-M   'P 1'
#
loop_
_entity.id
_entity.type
_entity.pdbx_description
1 polymer ?
#
loop_
_entity_poly.entity_id
_entity_poly.type
_entity_poly.pdbx_seq_one_letter_code
_entity_poly.pdbx_strand_id
1 'polypeptide(L)'
;YGSILTHKQPRMYKMAVAFMLAWPYGLPRVMSSYSWNENIVNGRDENDWIGPPTDSNYNIKNVKKNADLTCGDGWVCEHRWRQIYNMVKFRNVAGFEEVHNWWDNGYHQIAFSRGNKGFLAINNENHALDQ
;
A
#
# COMPACT_ATOMS: atom_id res chain seq x y z
N TYR A 1 3.56 -18.77 10.99
CA TYR A 1 4.44 -17.69 10.50
C TYR A 1 3.61 -16.73 9.67
N GLY A 2 3.69 -15.42 9.95
CA GLY A 2 2.92 -14.42 9.21
C GLY A 2 3.61 -14.08 7.89
N SER A 3 2.85 -13.99 6.80
CA SER A 3 3.32 -13.43 5.54
C SER A 3 3.20 -11.89 5.57
N ILE A 4 4.19 -11.21 4.99
CA ILE A 4 4.19 -9.74 4.90
C ILE A 4 3.43 -9.32 3.64
N LEU A 5 2.58 -8.30 3.75
CA LEU A 5 1.89 -7.74 2.59
C LEU A 5 2.85 -6.91 1.73
N THR A 6 2.87 -7.19 0.43
CA THR A 6 3.67 -6.45 -0.55
C THR A 6 2.82 -6.05 -1.75
N HIS A 7 3.41 -5.37 -2.73
CA HIS A 7 2.74 -5.07 -4.00
C HIS A 7 2.23 -6.31 -4.75
N LYS A 8 2.75 -7.51 -4.44
CA LYS A 8 2.31 -8.80 -5.01
C LYS A 8 0.90 -9.20 -4.52
N GLN A 9 0.43 -8.65 -3.40
CA GLN A 9 -0.95 -8.78 -2.91
C GLN A 9 -1.65 -7.41 -2.92
N PRO A 10 -1.87 -6.79 -4.10
CA PRO A 10 -2.14 -5.36 -4.21
C PRO A 10 -3.43 -4.93 -3.50
N ARG A 11 -4.48 -5.78 -3.47
CA ARG A 11 -5.74 -5.47 -2.77
C ARG A 11 -5.50 -5.26 -1.27
N MET A 12 -4.93 -6.27 -0.62
CA MET A 12 -4.66 -6.25 0.82
C MET A 12 -3.60 -5.20 1.18
N TYR A 13 -2.55 -5.06 0.36
CA TYR A 13 -1.51 -4.07 0.56
C TYR A 13 -2.06 -2.64 0.55
N LYS A 14 -2.94 -2.31 -0.40
CA LYS A 14 -3.59 -0.99 -0.45
C LYS A 14 -4.44 -0.71 0.78
N MET A 15 -5.18 -1.71 1.29
CA MET A 15 -5.99 -1.56 2.51
C MET A 15 -5.10 -1.34 3.74
N ALA A 16 -4.03 -2.11 3.88
CA ALA A 16 -3.07 -1.96 4.96
C ALA A 16 -2.36 -0.59 4.93
N VAL A 17 -1.91 -0.13 3.76
CA VAL A 17 -1.29 1.19 3.58
C VAL A 17 -2.30 2.32 3.84
N ALA A 18 -3.57 2.16 3.43
CA ALA A 18 -4.61 3.14 3.72
C ALA A 18 -4.84 3.28 5.23
N PHE A 19 -4.95 2.17 5.95
CA PHE A 19 -5.05 2.19 7.41
C PHE A 19 -3.82 2.84 8.06
N MET A 20 -2.61 2.42 7.66
CA MET A 20 -1.34 2.98 8.16
C MET A 20 -1.27 4.51 7.98
N LEU A 21 -1.68 5.03 6.81
CA LEU A 21 -1.63 6.46 6.53
C LEU A 21 -2.71 7.25 7.27
N ALA A 22 -3.90 6.66 7.47
CA ALA A 22 -4.98 7.28 8.21
C ALA A 22 -4.77 7.27 9.73
N TRP A 23 -4.05 6.30 10.28
CA TRP A 23 -3.80 6.19 11.71
C TRP A 23 -2.71 7.18 12.19
N PRO A 24 -2.85 7.86 13.34
CA PRO A 24 -1.90 8.90 13.78
C PRO A 24 -0.56 8.35 14.31
N TYR A 25 -0.39 7.03 14.39
CA TYR A 25 0.81 6.42 14.97
C TYR A 25 2.04 6.54 14.07
N GLY A 26 3.14 7.03 14.65
CA GLY A 26 4.47 7.02 14.05
C GLY A 26 4.64 7.90 12.80
N LEU A 27 5.80 7.76 12.17
CA LEU A 27 6.14 8.43 10.91
C LEU A 27 6.08 7.39 9.77
N PRO A 28 5.00 7.35 8.97
CA PRO A 28 4.82 6.30 7.98
C PRO A 28 5.82 6.45 6.81
N ARG A 29 6.37 5.31 6.38
CA ARG A 29 7.18 5.20 5.17
C ARG A 29 6.48 4.27 4.19
N VAL A 30 6.18 4.78 3.00
CA VAL A 30 5.61 3.99 1.90
C VAL A 30 6.74 3.38 1.09
N MET A 31 6.71 2.06 0.89
CA MET A 31 7.68 1.37 0.03
C MET A 31 7.37 1.68 -1.44
N SER A 32 8.41 1.80 -2.27
CA SER A 32 8.29 1.86 -3.72
C SER A 32 9.27 0.86 -4.32
N SER A 33 8.76 -0.16 -4.98
CA SER A 33 9.49 -1.36 -5.36
C SER A 33 9.80 -1.40 -6.85
N TYR A 34 10.63 -2.36 -7.21
CA TYR A 34 10.70 -2.93 -8.56
C TYR A 34 10.17 -4.37 -8.52
N SER A 35 9.85 -4.92 -9.68
CA SER A 35 9.37 -6.27 -9.88
C SER A 35 10.53 -7.17 -10.31
N TRP A 36 10.54 -8.39 -9.77
CA TRP A 36 11.42 -9.48 -10.18
C TRP A 36 10.61 -10.77 -10.26
N ASN A 37 11.15 -11.77 -10.97
CA ASN A 37 10.53 -13.08 -11.09
C ASN A 37 10.72 -13.88 -9.80
N GLU A 38 9.81 -13.67 -8.84
CA GLU A 38 9.77 -14.43 -7.60
C GLU A 38 9.63 -15.93 -7.85
N ASN A 39 10.40 -16.73 -7.11
CA ASN A 39 10.28 -18.17 -7.12
C ASN A 39 10.30 -18.72 -5.69
N ILE A 40 9.11 -18.92 -5.12
CA ILE A 40 8.98 -19.44 -3.75
C ILE A 40 9.14 -20.96 -3.74
N VAL A 41 10.25 -21.45 -3.20
CA VAL A 41 10.53 -22.87 -2.97
C VAL A 41 10.73 -23.08 -1.47
N ASN A 42 9.97 -24.00 -0.87
CA ASN A 42 10.01 -24.30 0.57
C ASN A 42 9.87 -23.06 1.48
N GLY A 43 9.07 -22.07 1.05
CA GLY A 43 8.81 -20.84 1.81
C GLY A 43 9.88 -19.76 1.69
N ARG A 44 10.89 -19.93 0.83
CA ARG A 44 11.91 -18.92 0.52
C ARG A 44 11.87 -18.57 -0.97
N ASP A 45 12.05 -17.28 -1.29
CA ASP A 45 12.31 -16.87 -2.66
C ASP A 45 13.74 -17.22 -3.06
N GLU A 46 13.91 -18.15 -3.99
CA GLU A 46 15.23 -18.51 -4.55
C GLU A 46 15.83 -17.38 -5.39
N ASN A 47 14.99 -16.42 -5.81
CA ASN A 47 15.36 -15.27 -6.62
C ASN A 47 15.40 -13.96 -5.81
N ASP A 48 15.52 -14.05 -4.48
CA ASP A 48 15.60 -12.90 -3.56
C ASP A 48 16.82 -11.98 -3.81
N TRP A 49 17.81 -12.48 -4.57
CA TRP A 49 19.03 -11.78 -4.94
C TRP A 49 18.91 -10.91 -6.19
N ILE A 50 17.78 -10.98 -6.93
CA ILE A 50 17.63 -10.23 -8.18
C ILE A 50 17.61 -8.72 -7.92
N GLY A 51 18.54 -8.02 -8.57
CA GLY A 51 18.69 -6.57 -8.51
C GLY A 51 17.59 -5.79 -9.26
N PRO A 52 17.70 -4.46 -9.31
CA PRO A 52 16.72 -3.61 -9.99
C PRO A 52 16.68 -3.90 -11.51
N PRO A 53 15.67 -3.38 -12.24
CA PRO A 53 15.58 -3.54 -13.68
C PRO A 53 16.82 -3.00 -14.38
N THR A 54 17.50 -3.84 -15.17
CA THR A 54 18.74 -3.50 -15.88
C THR A 54 18.59 -3.61 -17.39
N ASP A 55 19.41 -2.84 -18.12
CA ASP A 55 19.56 -2.94 -19.58
C ASP A 55 20.61 -4.00 -19.99
N SER A 56 20.84 -4.17 -21.28
CA SER A 56 21.82 -5.15 -21.80
C SER A 56 23.27 -4.84 -21.41
N ASN A 57 23.54 -3.63 -20.94
CA ASN A 57 24.87 -3.16 -20.52
C ASN A 57 24.99 -3.14 -18.99
N TYR A 58 24.04 -3.75 -18.27
CA TYR A 58 23.97 -3.79 -16.80
C TYR A 58 23.77 -2.43 -16.11
N ASN A 59 23.33 -1.41 -16.84
CA ASN A 59 22.93 -0.16 -16.20
C ASN A 59 21.52 -0.32 -15.62
N ILE A 60 21.26 0.36 -14.49
CA ILE A 60 19.91 0.44 -13.93
C ILE A 60 19.03 1.25 -14.90
N LYS A 61 17.91 0.66 -15.31
CA LYS A 61 16.94 1.31 -16.20
C LYS A 61 16.33 2.53 -15.54
N ASN A 62 16.15 3.59 -16.32
CA ASN A 62 15.38 4.74 -15.91
C ASN A 62 13.93 4.35 -15.56
N VAL A 63 13.32 5.11 -14.66
CA VAL A 63 11.89 4.96 -14.35
C VAL A 63 11.08 5.58 -15.48
N LYS A 64 10.54 4.74 -16.37
CA LYS A 64 9.61 5.18 -17.41
C LYS A 64 8.25 5.50 -16.78
N LYS A 65 7.76 6.73 -16.95
CA LYS A 65 6.44 7.16 -16.50
C LYS A 65 5.42 7.01 -17.64
N ASN A 66 4.32 6.35 -17.36
CA ASN A 66 3.21 6.20 -18.30
C ASN A 66 2.21 7.36 -18.16
N ALA A 67 1.33 7.52 -19.15
CA ALA A 67 0.33 8.60 -19.19
C ALA A 67 -0.67 8.52 -18.02
N ASP A 68 -0.96 7.32 -17.52
CA ASP A 68 -1.84 7.04 -16.38
C ASP A 68 -1.14 7.20 -15.00
N LEU A 69 0.07 7.78 -14.99
CA LEU A 69 0.95 7.96 -13.82
C LEU A 69 1.56 6.66 -13.27
N THR A 70 1.33 5.50 -13.88
CA THR A 70 2.05 4.27 -13.52
C THR A 70 3.50 4.33 -14.00
N CYS A 71 4.31 3.36 -13.57
CA CYS A 71 5.68 3.19 -14.05
C CYS A 71 5.78 1.94 -14.93
N GLY A 72 6.69 2.00 -15.91
CA GLY A 72 7.06 0.89 -16.77
C GLY A 72 8.40 0.28 -16.40
N ASP A 73 8.91 -0.59 -17.28
CA ASP A 73 10.26 -1.15 -17.23
C ASP A 73 10.62 -1.87 -15.92
N GLY A 74 9.63 -2.54 -15.31
CA GLY A 74 9.81 -3.31 -14.08
C GLY A 74 9.71 -2.49 -12.79
N TRP A 75 9.48 -1.18 -12.85
CA TRP A 75 9.23 -0.35 -11.67
C TRP A 75 7.76 -0.44 -11.24
N VAL A 76 7.51 -0.74 -9.96
CA VAL A 76 6.15 -0.92 -9.42
C VAL A 76 5.49 0.41 -9.07
N CYS A 77 6.28 1.32 -8.49
CA CYS A 77 5.84 2.66 -8.12
C CYS A 77 4.54 2.71 -7.29
N GLU A 78 4.46 1.96 -6.18
CA GLU A 78 3.31 1.95 -5.27
C GLU A 78 2.95 3.37 -4.79
N HIS A 79 3.95 4.24 -4.61
CA HIS A 79 3.76 5.65 -4.27
C HIS A 79 2.95 6.46 -5.30
N ARG A 80 2.78 5.95 -6.53
CA ARG A 80 1.96 6.56 -7.60
C ARG A 80 0.59 5.91 -7.76
N TRP A 81 0.30 4.84 -7.03
CA TRP A 81 -1.03 4.23 -7.07
C TRP A 81 -2.04 5.20 -6.48
N ARG A 82 -3.18 5.39 -7.17
CA ARG A 82 -4.24 6.33 -6.77
C ARG A 82 -4.67 6.17 -5.33
N GLN A 83 -4.82 4.93 -4.89
CA GLN A 83 -5.23 4.60 -3.52
C GLN A 83 -4.17 5.01 -2.48
N ILE A 84 -2.89 5.03 -2.85
CA ILE A 84 -1.79 5.35 -1.94
C ILE A 84 -1.54 6.85 -1.90
N TYR A 85 -1.35 7.52 -3.05
CA TYR A 85 -1.07 8.97 -3.02
C TYR A 85 -2.25 9.79 -2.49
N ASN A 86 -3.50 9.35 -2.70
CA ASN A 86 -4.66 10.01 -2.08
C ASN A 86 -4.68 9.83 -0.57
N MET A 87 -4.18 8.70 -0.04
CA MET A 87 -4.07 8.50 1.40
C MET A 87 -2.88 9.25 2.00
N VAL A 88 -1.82 9.53 1.23
CA VAL A 88 -0.80 10.50 1.62
C VAL A 88 -1.42 11.89 1.75
N LYS A 89 -2.25 12.31 0.78
CA LYS A 89 -3.02 13.55 0.88
C LYS A 89 -3.97 13.55 2.08
N PHE A 90 -4.69 12.44 2.33
CA PHE A 90 -5.54 12.28 3.50
C PHE A 90 -4.76 12.53 4.79
N ARG A 91 -3.59 11.90 4.95
CA ARG A 91 -2.73 12.11 6.12
C ARG A 91 -2.31 13.57 6.28
N ASN A 92 -1.94 14.24 5.19
CA ASN A 92 -1.55 15.65 5.23
C ASN A 92 -2.72 16.55 5.65
N VAL A 93 -3.94 16.24 5.22
CA VAL A 93 -5.16 16.98 5.60
C VAL A 93 -5.54 16.71 7.07
N ALA A 94 -5.45 15.46 7.50
CA ALA A 94 -5.74 15.05 8.88
C ALA A 94 -4.69 15.56 9.89
N GLY A 95 -3.45 15.76 9.46
CA GLY A 95 -2.37 16.27 10.31
C GLY A 95 -2.22 15.45 11.60
N PHE A 96 -2.24 16.15 12.74
CA PHE A 96 -2.09 15.60 14.08
C PHE A 96 -3.42 15.29 14.79
N GLU A 97 -4.57 15.42 14.12
CA GLU A 97 -5.88 15.15 14.72
C GLU A 97 -5.92 13.75 15.36
N GLU A 98 -6.61 13.59 16.47
CA GLU A 98 -6.74 12.27 17.11
C GLU A 98 -7.74 11.38 16.35
N VAL A 99 -7.80 10.11 16.71
CA VAL A 99 -8.82 9.20 16.21
C VAL A 99 -10.11 9.43 16.99
N HIS A 100 -11.20 9.70 16.27
CA HIS A 100 -12.55 9.84 16.81
C HIS A 100 -13.52 8.90 16.10
N ASN A 101 -14.69 8.68 16.69
CA ASN A 101 -15.80 7.94 16.07
C ASN A 101 -15.38 6.54 15.56
N TRP A 102 -14.63 5.80 16.38
CA TRP A 102 -14.32 4.41 16.08
C TRP A 102 -15.60 3.59 16.04
N TRP A 103 -15.73 2.78 15.00
CA TRP A 103 -16.79 1.81 14.81
C TRP A 103 -16.19 0.53 14.24
N ASP A 104 -16.70 -0.61 14.70
CA ASP A 104 -16.45 -1.92 14.12
C ASP A 104 -17.70 -2.80 14.24
N ASN A 105 -17.78 -3.84 13.42
CA ASN A 105 -18.85 -4.84 13.48
C ASN A 105 -18.50 -6.07 14.34
N GLY A 106 -17.43 -6.02 15.15
CA GLY A 106 -16.86 -7.16 15.87
C GLY A 106 -16.03 -8.12 15.01
N TYR A 107 -15.90 -7.86 13.70
CA TYR A 107 -15.21 -8.72 12.73
C TYR A 107 -14.22 -7.92 11.85
N HIS A 108 -14.47 -7.79 10.54
CA HIS A 108 -13.52 -7.20 9.59
C HIS A 108 -14.05 -5.98 8.85
N GLN A 109 -15.06 -5.31 9.42
CA GLN A 109 -15.51 -4.00 8.99
C GLN A 109 -15.20 -2.98 10.08
N ILE A 110 -14.49 -1.91 9.73
CA ILE A 110 -14.12 -0.83 10.65
C ILE A 110 -14.33 0.53 10.01
N ALA A 111 -14.55 1.55 10.84
CA ALA A 111 -14.54 2.93 10.42
C ALA A 111 -14.07 3.85 11.55
N PHE A 112 -13.43 4.96 11.19
CA PHE A 112 -13.05 6.01 12.13
C PHE A 112 -12.81 7.34 11.43
N SER A 113 -12.80 8.40 12.21
CA SER A 113 -12.47 9.76 11.78
C SER A 113 -11.15 10.24 12.38
N ARG A 114 -10.54 11.23 11.71
CA ARG A 114 -9.43 12.04 12.20
C ARG A 114 -9.95 13.45 12.46
N GLY A 115 -10.36 13.71 13.69
CA GLY A 115 -11.11 14.91 14.06
C GLY A 115 -12.27 15.19 13.11
N ASN A 116 -12.38 16.42 12.63
CA ASN A 116 -13.32 16.83 11.58
C ASN A 116 -12.69 16.90 10.17
N LYS A 117 -11.49 16.33 9.98
CA LYS A 117 -10.67 16.50 8.77
C LYS A 117 -10.76 15.35 7.79
N GLY A 118 -11.03 14.14 8.28
CA GLY A 118 -11.08 12.95 7.44
C GLY A 118 -11.81 11.79 8.08
N PHE A 119 -12.36 10.92 7.25
CA PHE A 119 -13.03 9.69 7.65
C PHE A 119 -12.56 8.54 6.75
N LEU A 120 -12.27 7.39 7.34
CA LEU A 120 -11.90 6.17 6.64
C LEU A 120 -12.84 5.05 7.07
N ALA A 121 -13.38 4.33 6.09
CA ALA A 121 -14.09 3.07 6.28
C ALA A 121 -13.37 1.95 5.51
N ILE A 122 -13.23 0.80 6.14
CA ILE A 122 -12.62 -0.40 5.55
C ILE A 122 -13.59 -1.55 5.75
N ASN A 123 -13.95 -2.21 4.65
CA ASN A 123 -14.62 -3.49 4.67
C ASN A 123 -13.66 -4.56 4.10
N ASN A 124 -13.19 -5.45 4.99
CA ASN A 124 -12.35 -6.60 4.64
C ASN A 124 -13.11 -7.93 4.75
N GLU A 125 -14.43 -7.89 4.58
CA GLU A 125 -15.27 -9.08 4.50
C GLU A 125 -15.60 -9.43 3.04
N ASN A 126 -16.28 -10.56 2.89
CA ASN A 126 -16.77 -11.08 1.61
C ASN A 126 -18.20 -10.63 1.30
N HIS A 127 -18.79 -9.75 2.11
CA HIS A 127 -20.14 -9.22 1.93
C HIS A 127 -20.19 -7.71 2.22
N ALA A 128 -21.26 -7.05 1.78
CA ALA A 128 -21.50 -5.63 2.04
C ALA A 128 -21.88 -5.39 3.51
N LEU A 129 -21.85 -4.12 3.94
CA LEU A 129 -22.42 -3.74 5.24
C LEU A 129 -23.94 -3.98 5.19
N ASP A 130 -24.43 -4.78 6.12
CA ASP A 130 -25.86 -5.01 6.36
C ASP A 130 -26.17 -4.47 7.75
N GLN A 131 -26.88 -3.35 7.81
CA GLN A 131 -27.25 -2.61 9.02
C GLN A 131 -28.72 -2.22 8.98
#